data_AF-A0A1Q3QS11-F1
#
_entry.id   AF-A0A1Q3QS11-F1
#
_cell.length_a   1.000
_cell.length_b   1.000
_cell.length_c   1.000
_cell.angle_alpha   90.00
_cell.angle_beta   90.00
_cell.angle_gamma   90.00
#
_symmetry.space_group_name_H-M   'P 1'
#
loop_
_entity.id
_entity.type
_entity.pdbx_description
1 polymer ?
#
loop_
_entity_poly.entity_id
_entity_poly.type
_entity_poly.pdbx_seq_one_letter_code
_entity_poly.pdbx_strand_id
1 'polypeptide(L)'
;MNLREFLLFVLAGWTVIGVAGVAISLRRQERSKALRNSLWIIAVWAIYMAVLLWSSRAQPQKVVALGQDQCFDEMCFAVTGAQDVPGAAGDGIRLVRVSVRISNRSKEKTQSDNLIRAYLVDGQGRQWAESAAVSGVRLTARLAAGGSAVSQMVFKVPRDNDGLALVFTHGHGWPGALVIGDSDSLWHRRTIVRLGIVRLGM
;
A
#
# COMPACT_ATOMS: atom_id res chain seq x y z
N MET A 1 -2.86 3.34 15.17
CA MET A 1 -4.28 3.15 14.82
C MET A 1 -4.87 4.52 14.50
N ASN A 2 -5.08 4.77 13.23
CA ASN A 2 -5.49 6.07 12.70
C ASN A 2 -7.00 6.27 12.85
N LEU A 3 -7.47 7.51 12.93
CA LEU A 3 -8.90 7.86 13.10
C LEU A 3 -9.80 7.17 12.05
N ARG A 4 -9.28 7.00 10.84
CA ARG A 4 -10.00 6.38 9.71
C ARG A 4 -10.17 4.87 9.87
N GLU A 5 -9.16 4.19 10.41
CA GLU A 5 -9.24 2.77 10.78
C GLU A 5 -10.24 2.58 11.92
N PHE A 6 -10.23 3.48 12.91
CA PHE A 6 -11.18 3.47 14.02
C PHE A 6 -12.63 3.59 13.53
N LEU A 7 -12.93 4.50 12.59
CA LEU A 7 -14.25 4.63 11.98
C LEU A 7 -14.72 3.33 11.31
N LEU A 8 -13.81 2.62 10.64
CA LEU A 8 -14.09 1.31 10.04
C LEU A 8 -14.46 0.26 11.10
N PHE A 9 -13.68 0.18 12.17
CA PHE A 9 -13.95 -0.78 13.24
C PHE A 9 -15.26 -0.48 13.97
N VAL A 10 -15.59 0.80 14.18
CA VAL A 10 -16.89 1.21 14.74
C VAL A 10 -18.04 0.81 13.81
N LEU A 11 -17.90 1.04 12.49
CA LEU A 11 -18.90 0.63 11.50
C LEU A 11 -19.09 -0.90 11.47
N ALA A 12 -17.99 -1.64 11.50
CA ALA A 12 -18.01 -3.11 11.55
C ALA A 12 -18.69 -3.62 12.84
N GLY A 13 -18.33 -3.05 13.99
CA GLY A 13 -18.95 -3.38 15.27
C GLY A 13 -20.45 -3.08 15.30
N TRP A 14 -20.86 -1.92 14.78
CA TRP A 14 -22.28 -1.56 14.63
C TRP A 14 -23.02 -2.55 13.74
N THR A 15 -22.40 -3.00 12.64
CA THR A 15 -22.98 -3.98 11.72
C THR A 15 -23.21 -5.32 12.39
N VAL A 16 -22.27 -5.81 13.21
CA VAL A 16 -22.43 -7.05 13.98
C VAL A 16 -23.62 -6.97 14.94
N ILE A 17 -23.75 -5.85 15.66
CA ILE A 17 -24.89 -5.60 16.56
C ILE A 17 -26.21 -5.57 15.77
N GLY A 18 -26.22 -4.87 14.63
CA GLY A 18 -27.37 -4.79 13.74
C GLY A 18 -27.80 -6.16 13.21
N VAL A 19 -26.86 -6.98 12.74
CA VAL A 19 -27.11 -8.34 12.23
C VAL A 19 -27.64 -9.25 13.36
N ALA A 20 -27.08 -9.17 14.57
CA ALA A 20 -27.60 -9.89 15.72
C ALA A 20 -29.05 -9.48 16.03
N GLY A 21 -29.36 -8.18 15.99
CA GLY A 21 -30.72 -7.66 16.16
C GLY A 21 -31.70 -8.17 15.08
N VAL A 22 -31.26 -8.22 13.81
CA VAL A 22 -32.04 -8.78 12.70
C VAL A 22 -32.27 -10.28 12.91
N ALA A 23 -31.25 -11.04 13.31
CA ALA A 23 -31.35 -12.47 13.57
C ALA A 23 -32.34 -12.78 14.72
N ILE A 24 -32.30 -12.00 15.81
CA ILE A 24 -33.24 -12.11 16.93
C ILE A 24 -34.67 -11.76 16.48
N SER A 25 -34.84 -10.71 15.68
CA SER A 25 -36.14 -10.27 15.17
C SER A 25 -36.76 -11.28 14.19
N LEU A 26 -35.95 -11.91 13.34
CA LEU A 26 -36.36 -13.03 12.48
C LEU A 26 -36.78 -14.25 13.32
N ARG A 27 -36.06 -14.55 14.41
CA ARG A 27 -36.42 -15.61 15.35
C ARG A 27 -37.76 -15.37 16.06
N ARG A 28 -38.12 -14.10 16.26
CA ARG A 28 -39.40 -13.65 16.84
C ARG A 28 -40.53 -13.47 15.79
N GLN A 29 -40.32 -13.89 14.54
CA GLN A 29 -41.25 -13.73 13.41
C GLN A 29 -41.66 -12.27 13.08
N GLU A 30 -40.95 -11.26 13.58
CA GLU A 30 -41.23 -9.85 13.29
C GLU A 30 -40.59 -9.42 11.96
N ARG A 31 -40.99 -10.06 10.86
CA ARG A 31 -40.40 -9.91 9.51
C ARG A 31 -40.32 -8.46 9.02
N SER A 32 -41.31 -7.62 9.36
CA SER A 32 -41.33 -6.21 8.99
C SER A 32 -40.21 -5.39 9.66
N LYS A 33 -39.92 -5.65 10.95
CA LYS A 33 -38.82 -4.98 11.66
C LYS A 33 -37.45 -5.48 11.20
N ALA A 34 -37.35 -6.78 10.91
CA ALA A 34 -36.14 -7.38 10.34
C ALA A 34 -35.78 -6.79 8.97
N LEU A 35 -36.76 -6.64 8.07
CA LEU A 35 -36.56 -6.02 6.76
C LEU A 35 -36.13 -4.56 6.87
N ARG A 36 -36.80 -3.78 7.72
CA ARG A 36 -36.45 -2.36 7.93
C ARG A 36 -35.04 -2.18 8.49
N ASN A 37 -34.63 -3.00 9.46
CA ASN A 37 -33.27 -2.96 10.00
C ASN A 37 -32.22 -3.42 8.98
N SER A 38 -32.52 -4.44 8.18
CA SER A 38 -31.63 -4.90 7.11
C SER A 38 -31.44 -3.83 6.02
N LEU A 39 -32.53 -3.18 5.59
CA LEU A 39 -32.48 -2.04 4.66
C LEU A 39 -31.63 -0.90 5.20
N TRP A 40 -31.73 -0.60 6.51
CA TRP A 40 -30.94 0.46 7.13
C TRP A 40 -29.45 0.13 7.16
N ILE A 41 -29.08 -1.12 7.48
CA ILE A 41 -27.69 -1.60 7.43
C ILE A 41 -27.14 -1.48 6.00
N ILE A 42 -27.91 -1.93 5.01
CA ILE A 42 -27.53 -1.84 3.59
C ILE A 42 -27.35 -0.38 3.17
N ALA A 43 -28.26 0.52 3.56
CA ALA A 43 -28.17 1.93 3.23
C ALA A 43 -26.91 2.60 3.81
N VAL A 44 -26.57 2.31 5.07
CA VAL A 44 -25.34 2.81 5.71
C VAL A 44 -24.10 2.31 4.97
N TRP A 45 -24.04 1.02 4.64
CA TRP A 45 -22.93 0.47 3.85
C TRP A 45 -22.85 1.06 2.45
N ALA A 46 -23.98 1.29 1.79
CA ALA A 46 -24.03 1.91 0.48
C ALA A 46 -23.48 3.35 0.52
N ILE A 47 -23.87 4.14 1.53
CA ILE A 47 -23.35 5.50 1.74
C ILE A 47 -21.84 5.45 2.01
N TYR A 48 -21.38 4.56 2.88
CA TYR A 48 -19.96 4.41 3.19
C TYR A 48 -19.14 4.07 1.93
N MET A 49 -19.61 3.10 1.14
CA MET A 49 -18.99 2.73 -0.13
C MET A 49 -18.99 3.89 -1.13
N ALA A 50 -20.08 4.65 -1.23
CA ALA A 50 -20.15 5.81 -2.11
C ALA A 50 -19.11 6.88 -1.73
N VAL A 51 -18.96 7.18 -0.44
CA VAL A 51 -17.96 8.13 0.06
C VAL A 51 -16.54 7.63 -0.21
N LEU A 52 -16.27 6.34 0.03
CA LEU A 52 -14.96 5.73 -0.24
C LEU A 52 -14.59 5.82 -1.72
N LEU A 53 -15.53 5.48 -2.60
CA LEU A 53 -15.34 5.55 -4.05
C LEU A 53 -15.13 6.98 -4.54
N TRP A 54 -15.89 7.93 -3.98
CA TRP A 54 -15.75 9.34 -4.29
C TRP A 54 -14.37 9.87 -3.90
N SER A 55 -13.93 9.65 -2.65
CA SER A 55 -12.61 10.11 -2.20
C SER A 55 -11.48 9.48 -3.00
N SER A 56 -11.60 8.18 -3.29
CA SER A 56 -10.61 7.42 -4.04
C SER A 56 -10.39 7.96 -5.45
N ARG A 57 -11.46 8.43 -6.11
CA ARG A 57 -11.37 9.05 -7.44
C ARG A 57 -10.99 10.53 -7.40
N ALA A 58 -11.40 11.26 -6.37
CA ALA A 58 -11.14 12.69 -6.26
C ALA A 58 -9.67 13.00 -5.91
N GLN A 59 -8.95 12.06 -5.30
CA GLN A 59 -7.58 12.29 -4.87
C GLN A 59 -6.58 12.16 -6.05
N PRO A 60 -5.77 13.21 -6.31
CA PRO A 60 -4.74 13.15 -7.34
C PRO A 60 -3.65 12.15 -6.96
N GLN A 61 -3.02 11.54 -7.96
CA GLN A 61 -1.89 10.64 -7.74
C GLN A 61 -0.74 11.41 -7.08
N LYS A 62 -0.34 10.97 -5.89
CA LYS A 62 0.79 11.57 -5.18
C LYS A 62 2.09 11.10 -5.81
N VAL A 63 2.90 12.04 -6.28
CA VAL A 63 4.27 11.77 -6.78
C VAL A 63 5.25 12.24 -5.73
N VAL A 64 6.05 11.32 -5.22
CA VAL A 64 7.07 11.59 -4.21
C VAL A 64 8.44 11.68 -4.89
N ALA A 65 9.24 12.67 -4.51
CA ALA A 65 10.58 12.85 -5.05
C ALA A 65 11.56 11.80 -4.50
N LEU A 66 12.66 11.57 -5.21
CA LEU A 66 13.78 10.78 -4.68
C LEU A 66 14.28 11.39 -3.36
N GLY A 67 14.55 10.52 -2.38
CA GLY A 67 15.04 10.88 -1.05
C GLY A 67 13.96 11.31 -0.05
N GLN A 68 12.72 11.54 -0.49
CA GLN A 68 11.59 11.87 0.40
C GLN A 68 11.06 10.61 1.11
N ASP A 69 10.76 10.77 2.40
CA ASP A 69 10.24 9.69 3.24
C ASP A 69 8.75 9.44 2.97
N GLN A 70 8.41 8.18 2.72
CA GLN A 70 7.04 7.66 2.75
C GLN A 70 6.87 6.83 4.01
N CYS A 71 6.13 7.36 4.97
CA CYS A 71 5.94 6.71 6.25
C CYS A 71 4.64 5.90 6.27
N PHE A 72 4.78 4.67 6.70
CA PHE A 72 3.73 3.72 7.01
C PHE A 72 3.83 3.47 8.53
N ASP A 73 2.88 4.04 9.28
CA ASP A 73 2.97 4.18 10.74
C ASP A 73 4.29 4.85 11.20
N GLU A 74 5.12 4.13 11.97
CA GLU A 74 6.40 4.60 12.48
C GLU A 74 7.59 4.22 11.57
N MET A 75 7.35 3.43 10.52
CA MET A 75 8.39 3.00 9.57
C MET A 75 8.35 3.88 8.33
N CYS A 76 9.49 4.43 7.93
CA CYS A 76 9.60 5.30 6.77
C CYS A 76 10.53 4.71 5.70
N PHE A 77 10.12 4.86 4.44
CA PHE A 77 10.83 4.34 3.27
C PHE A 77 11.13 5.48 2.32
N ALA A 78 12.39 5.67 1.97
CA ALA A 78 12.83 6.67 1.01
C ALA A 78 13.67 6.03 -0.08
N VAL A 79 13.27 6.21 -1.33
CA VAL A 79 14.08 5.77 -2.48
C VAL A 79 15.27 6.71 -2.61
N THR A 80 16.48 6.20 -2.42
CA THR A 80 17.70 7.01 -2.47
C THR A 80 18.35 7.02 -3.84
N GLY A 81 18.05 6.02 -4.67
CA GLY A 81 18.54 5.98 -6.05
C GLY A 81 18.10 4.74 -6.80
N ALA A 82 18.20 4.80 -8.12
CA ALA A 82 18.00 3.66 -9.01
C ALA A 82 19.12 3.63 -10.05
N GLN A 83 19.67 2.44 -10.28
CA GLN A 83 20.79 2.24 -11.20
C GLN A 83 20.57 0.99 -12.05
N ASP A 84 21.02 1.03 -13.30
CA ASP A 84 21.08 -0.17 -14.12
C ASP A 84 22.23 -1.07 -13.62
N VAL A 85 21.97 -2.37 -13.55
CA VAL A 85 22.97 -3.39 -13.21
C VAL A 85 23.49 -4.01 -14.52
N PRO A 86 24.77 -3.81 -14.86
CA PRO A 86 25.35 -4.44 -16.04
C PRO A 86 25.44 -5.95 -15.88
N GLY A 87 25.26 -6.70 -16.97
CA GLY A 87 25.77 -8.07 -17.10
C GLY A 87 24.86 -9.24 -16.68
N ALA A 88 23.59 -9.04 -16.33
CA ALA A 88 22.73 -10.16 -15.88
C ALA A 88 21.32 -10.20 -16.50
N ALA A 89 21.11 -9.55 -17.65
CA ALA A 89 19.85 -9.60 -18.37
C ALA A 89 20.06 -10.08 -19.82
N GLY A 90 19.30 -11.11 -20.22
CA GLY A 90 19.27 -11.60 -21.60
C GLY A 90 18.59 -10.63 -22.57
N ASP A 91 18.45 -11.04 -23.83
CA ASP A 91 17.93 -10.20 -24.91
C ASP A 91 16.64 -9.47 -24.54
N GLY A 92 16.67 -8.14 -24.64
CA GLY A 92 15.52 -7.25 -24.40
C GLY A 92 15.19 -6.94 -22.94
N ILE A 93 15.87 -7.54 -21.95
CA ILE A 93 15.64 -7.25 -20.52
C ILE A 93 16.80 -6.39 -19.98
N ARG A 94 16.52 -5.53 -19.00
CA ARG A 94 17.52 -4.90 -18.14
C ARG A 94 17.20 -5.14 -16.67
N LEU A 95 18.24 -5.13 -15.84
CA LEU A 95 18.13 -5.20 -14.39
C LEU A 95 18.25 -3.81 -13.80
N VAL A 96 17.23 -3.39 -13.06
CA VAL A 96 17.23 -2.12 -12.34
C VAL A 96 17.37 -2.42 -10.86
N ARG A 97 18.45 -1.93 -10.24
CA ARG A 97 18.62 -1.94 -8.79
C ARG A 97 18.10 -0.64 -8.21
N VAL A 98 17.19 -0.74 -7.26
CA VAL A 98 16.66 0.42 -6.53
C VAL A 98 17.12 0.34 -5.08
N SER A 99 17.72 1.42 -4.59
CA SER A 99 18.16 1.56 -3.22
C SER A 99 17.08 2.28 -2.41
N VAL A 100 16.66 1.67 -1.32
CA VAL A 100 15.63 2.19 -0.42
C VAL A 100 16.22 2.29 0.98
N ARG A 101 16.21 3.51 1.54
CA ARG A 101 16.49 3.73 2.96
C ARG A 101 15.22 3.42 3.75
N ILE A 102 15.37 2.56 4.75
CA ILE A 102 14.34 2.20 5.71
C ILE A 102 14.75 2.84 7.03
N SER A 103 13.87 3.60 7.66
CA SER A 103 14.11 4.21 8.96
C SER A 103 12.95 3.93 9.91
N ASN A 104 13.29 3.65 11.16
CA ASN A 104 12.33 3.51 12.25
C ASN A 104 12.28 4.82 13.03
N ARG A 105 11.15 5.54 12.94
CA ARG A 105 10.92 6.79 13.67
C ARG A 105 10.38 6.59 15.08
N SER A 106 10.18 5.34 15.51
CA SER A 106 9.86 5.04 16.89
C SER A 106 10.99 5.49 17.81
N LYS A 107 10.63 6.09 18.95
CA LYS A 107 11.60 6.54 19.96
C LYS A 107 12.08 5.41 20.87
N GLU A 108 11.31 4.33 20.97
CA GLU A 108 11.51 3.32 22.02
C GLU A 108 11.43 1.88 21.52
N LYS A 109 10.72 1.63 20.40
CA LYS A 109 10.40 0.27 19.98
C LYS A 109 11.21 -0.13 18.75
N THR A 110 11.74 -1.34 18.80
CA THR A 110 12.18 -2.05 17.59
C THR A 110 10.95 -2.36 16.74
N GLN A 111 10.93 -1.90 15.50
CA GLN A 111 9.79 -2.02 14.59
C GLN A 111 10.20 -2.72 13.29
N SER A 112 9.22 -3.30 12.62
CA SER A 112 9.32 -3.82 11.26
C SER A 112 7.97 -3.70 10.61
N ASP A 113 7.95 -3.35 9.33
CA ASP A 113 6.75 -3.45 8.53
C ASP A 113 6.76 -4.79 7.78
N ASN A 114 6.00 -5.77 8.26
CA ASN A 114 5.99 -7.11 7.68
C ASN A 114 5.08 -7.22 6.44
N LEU A 115 4.24 -6.23 6.19
CA LEU A 115 3.26 -6.24 5.11
C LEU A 115 3.72 -5.41 3.91
N ILE A 116 4.73 -4.56 4.10
CA ILE A 116 5.27 -3.73 3.04
C ILE A 116 5.78 -4.56 1.87
N ARG A 117 5.39 -4.14 0.67
CA ARG A 117 5.83 -4.69 -0.61
C ARG A 117 6.22 -3.54 -1.51
N ALA A 118 7.15 -3.84 -2.42
CA ALA A 118 7.58 -2.90 -3.45
C ALA A 118 7.49 -3.56 -4.83
N TYR A 119 7.06 -2.78 -5.82
CA TYR A 119 7.07 -3.19 -7.22
C TYR A 119 7.29 -1.96 -8.10
N LEU A 120 7.82 -2.18 -9.31
CA LEU A 120 7.94 -1.12 -10.31
C LEU A 120 6.68 -1.04 -11.16
N VAL A 121 6.35 0.17 -11.60
CA VAL A 121 5.39 0.43 -12.67
C VAL A 121 6.11 1.12 -13.82
N ASP A 122 5.77 0.77 -15.06
CA ASP A 122 6.25 1.47 -16.25
C ASP A 122 5.26 2.55 -16.72
N GLY A 123 5.63 3.30 -17.76
CA GLY A 123 4.77 4.33 -18.36
C GLY A 123 3.45 3.81 -18.93
N GLN A 124 3.31 2.50 -19.15
CA GLN A 124 2.07 1.83 -19.57
C GLN A 124 1.25 1.32 -18.38
N GLY A 125 1.74 1.47 -17.15
CA GLY A 125 1.10 0.99 -15.93
C GLY A 125 1.29 -0.51 -15.66
N ARG A 126 2.16 -1.20 -16.40
CA ARG A 126 2.46 -2.61 -16.13
C ARG A 126 3.33 -2.73 -14.89
N GLN A 127 3.05 -3.75 -14.09
CA GLN A 127 3.71 -3.99 -12.81
C GLN A 127 4.85 -5.00 -12.97
N TRP A 128 5.99 -4.72 -12.35
CA TRP A 128 7.17 -5.57 -12.35
C TRP A 128 7.56 -5.90 -10.91
N ALA A 129 7.47 -7.18 -10.56
CA ALA A 129 7.80 -7.68 -9.23
C ALA A 129 9.32 -7.69 -8.99
N GLU A 130 9.69 -7.59 -7.71
CA GLU A 130 11.08 -7.78 -7.27
C GLU A 130 11.57 -9.18 -7.68
N SER A 131 12.77 -9.23 -8.26
CA SER A 131 13.49 -10.46 -8.54
C SER A 131 14.17 -10.94 -7.27
N ALA A 132 14.33 -12.25 -7.08
CA ALA A 132 14.90 -12.88 -5.87
C ALA A 132 16.34 -12.43 -5.49
N ALA A 133 16.98 -11.59 -6.29
CA ALA A 133 18.29 -11.02 -6.01
C ALA A 133 18.15 -9.78 -5.12
N VAL A 134 17.99 -9.98 -3.81
CA VAL A 134 18.00 -8.90 -2.83
C VAL A 134 19.42 -8.74 -2.29
N SER A 135 19.92 -7.51 -2.28
CA SER A 135 21.19 -7.14 -1.64
C SER A 135 20.91 -6.20 -0.46
N GLY A 136 21.69 -6.31 0.61
CA GLY A 136 21.42 -5.60 1.86
C GLY A 136 20.27 -6.21 2.66
N VAL A 137 19.58 -5.40 3.47
CA VAL A 137 18.47 -5.89 4.32
C VAL A 137 17.17 -6.01 3.53
N ARG A 138 16.27 -6.88 3.97
CA ARG A 138 14.89 -6.92 3.43
C ARG A 138 14.13 -5.66 3.83
N LEU A 139 13.09 -5.29 3.08
CA LEU A 139 12.19 -4.19 3.47
C LEU A 139 11.52 -4.44 4.81
N THR A 140 11.25 -5.71 5.10
CA THR A 140 10.65 -6.20 6.36
C THR A 140 11.69 -6.44 7.45
N ALA A 141 12.84 -5.76 7.39
CA ALA A 141 13.86 -5.91 8.42
C ALA A 141 13.43 -5.20 9.71
N ARG A 142 13.68 -5.84 10.85
CA ARG A 142 13.50 -5.21 12.16
C ARG A 142 14.62 -4.21 12.40
N LEU A 143 14.23 -2.97 12.68
CA LEU A 143 15.13 -1.88 13.02
C LEU A 143 14.90 -1.45 14.45
N ALA A 144 15.97 -1.24 15.20
CA ALA A 144 15.91 -0.63 16.52
C ALA A 144 15.28 0.78 16.43
N ALA A 145 14.83 1.31 17.57
CA ALA A 145 14.33 2.68 17.66
C ALA A 145 15.35 3.68 17.10
N GLY A 146 14.91 4.60 16.23
CA GLY A 146 15.79 5.54 15.52
C GLY A 146 16.73 4.91 14.49
N GLY A 147 16.69 3.58 14.31
CA GLY A 147 17.57 2.85 13.41
C GLY A 147 17.28 3.13 11.94
N SER A 148 18.30 3.03 11.10
CA SER A 148 18.19 3.14 9.65
C SER A 148 19.01 2.06 8.96
N ALA A 149 18.49 1.52 7.88
CA ALA A 149 19.18 0.55 7.02
C ALA A 149 18.89 0.83 5.55
N VAL A 150 19.69 0.21 4.66
CA VAL A 150 19.48 0.30 3.21
C VAL A 150 19.15 -1.07 2.66
N SER A 151 18.03 -1.15 1.95
CA SER A 151 17.61 -2.29 1.17
C SER A 151 17.87 -2.03 -0.31
N GLN A 152 18.42 -3.03 -1.01
CA GLN A 152 18.64 -2.97 -2.45
C GLN A 152 17.82 -4.07 -3.12
N MET A 153 16.76 -3.63 -3.78
CA MET A 153 15.84 -4.46 -4.54
C MET A 153 16.24 -4.46 -6.01
N VAL A 154 16.09 -5.59 -6.69
CA VAL A 154 16.44 -5.73 -8.11
C VAL A 154 15.21 -6.14 -8.90
N PHE A 155 14.95 -5.44 -10.00
CA PHE A 155 13.81 -5.69 -10.88
C PHE A 155 14.28 -6.06 -12.27
N LYS A 156 13.58 -7.02 -12.88
CA LYS A 156 13.72 -7.37 -14.30
C LYS A 156 12.66 -6.61 -15.07
N VAL A 157 13.07 -5.71 -15.96
CA VAL A 157 12.17 -4.90 -16.78
C VAL A 157 12.65 -4.91 -18.24
N PRO A 158 11.74 -4.78 -19.22
CA PRO A 158 12.12 -4.56 -20.61
C PRO A 158 13.04 -3.34 -20.78
N ARG A 159 14.00 -3.42 -21.71
CA ARG A 159 14.96 -2.33 -21.98
C ARG A 159 14.27 -1.05 -22.47
N ASP A 160 13.19 -1.20 -23.23
CA ASP A 160 12.46 -0.10 -23.87
C ASP A 160 11.45 0.58 -22.94
N ASN A 161 11.42 0.19 -21.67
CA ASN A 161 10.53 0.80 -20.69
C ASN A 161 11.17 2.05 -20.08
N ASP A 162 10.63 3.20 -20.48
CA ASP A 162 10.87 4.48 -19.83
C ASP A 162 9.78 4.83 -18.81
N GLY A 163 10.06 5.84 -17.99
CA GLY A 163 9.11 6.32 -16.98
C GLY A 163 8.87 5.37 -15.82
N LEU A 164 9.87 4.55 -15.47
CA LEU A 164 9.76 3.64 -14.33
C LEU A 164 9.54 4.42 -13.02
N ALA A 165 8.61 3.93 -12.22
CA ALA A 165 8.35 4.43 -10.89
C ALA A 165 8.24 3.29 -9.88
N LEU A 166 8.71 3.51 -8.66
CA LEU A 166 8.57 2.57 -7.56
C LEU A 166 7.29 2.85 -6.78
N VAL A 167 6.58 1.79 -6.40
CA VAL A 167 5.40 1.85 -5.54
C VAL A 167 5.67 1.02 -4.29
N PHE A 168 5.41 1.63 -3.13
CA PHE A 168 5.28 0.92 -1.86
C PHE A 168 3.81 0.69 -1.55
N THR A 169 3.47 -0.50 -1.06
CA THR A 169 2.08 -0.90 -0.76
C THR A 169 2.10 -1.96 0.34
N HIS A 170 1.11 -1.96 1.22
CA HIS A 170 0.80 -3.11 2.08
C HIS A 170 0.01 -4.20 1.32
N GLY A 171 -0.23 -3.99 0.03
CA GLY A 171 -1.03 -4.84 -0.84
C GLY A 171 -2.53 -4.58 -0.70
N HIS A 172 -3.34 -5.37 -1.40
CA HIS A 172 -4.81 -5.33 -1.29
C HIS A 172 -5.32 -6.13 -0.08
N GLY A 173 -4.57 -6.09 1.03
CA GLY A 173 -4.93 -6.79 2.27
C GLY A 173 -6.05 -6.07 3.00
N TRP A 174 -7.03 -6.82 3.51
CA TRP A 174 -7.95 -6.32 4.54
C TRP A 174 -7.13 -6.02 5.82
N PRO A 175 -7.35 -4.90 6.54
CA PRO A 175 -8.44 -3.92 6.39
C PRO A 175 -8.10 -2.67 5.56
N GLY A 176 -6.85 -2.49 5.08
CA GLY A 176 -6.38 -1.27 4.41
C GLY A 176 -7.16 -0.89 3.15
N ALA A 177 -7.63 -1.89 2.40
CA ALA A 177 -8.44 -1.70 1.18
C ALA A 177 -9.74 -0.91 1.39
N LEU A 178 -10.28 -0.90 2.62
CA LEU A 178 -11.53 -0.21 2.97
C LEU A 178 -11.28 1.13 3.70
N VAL A 179 -10.03 1.45 4.05
CA VAL A 179 -9.73 2.70 4.77
C VAL A 179 -9.87 3.85 3.78
N ILE A 180 -10.69 4.86 4.10
CA ILE A 180 -10.95 6.00 3.20
C ILE A 180 -9.67 6.82 3.00
N GLY A 181 -9.27 7.03 1.73
CA GLY A 181 -8.16 7.91 1.34
C GLY A 181 -6.77 7.43 1.78
N ASP A 182 -6.63 6.11 1.94
CA ASP A 182 -5.34 5.43 2.06
C ASP A 182 -4.74 5.20 0.66
N SER A 183 -3.42 5.07 0.56
CA SER A 183 -2.78 4.78 -0.73
C SER A 183 -3.13 3.38 -1.26
N ASP A 184 -3.54 2.48 -0.37
CA ASP A 184 -3.93 1.10 -0.67
C ASP A 184 -5.45 0.88 -0.73
N SER A 185 -6.26 1.95 -0.63
CA SER A 185 -7.71 1.86 -0.80
C SER A 185 -8.11 1.38 -2.19
N LEU A 186 -9.26 0.69 -2.29
CA LEU A 186 -9.84 0.30 -3.57
C LEU A 186 -9.97 1.52 -4.52
N TRP A 187 -9.48 1.35 -5.75
CA TRP A 187 -9.41 2.37 -6.81
C TRP A 187 -8.53 3.61 -6.58
N HIS A 188 -7.79 3.70 -5.47
CA HIS A 188 -6.95 4.88 -5.23
C HIS A 188 -5.71 4.83 -6.12
N ARG A 189 -5.32 5.98 -6.68
CA ARG A 189 -4.05 6.08 -7.41
C ARG A 189 -2.91 6.02 -6.40
N ARG A 190 -2.11 4.95 -6.47
CA ARG A 190 -1.01 4.71 -5.53
C ARG A 190 0.06 5.79 -5.60
N THR A 191 0.69 6.05 -4.47
CA THR A 191 1.83 6.97 -4.39
C THR A 191 3.00 6.37 -5.17
N ILE A 192 3.57 7.16 -6.08
CA ILE A 192 4.69 6.71 -6.94
C ILE A 192 5.94 7.54 -6.65
N VAL A 193 7.10 6.89 -6.72
CA VAL A 193 8.40 7.56 -6.78
C VAL A 193 8.97 7.40 -8.17
N ARG A 194 9.05 8.50 -8.93
CA ARG A 194 9.66 8.45 -10.26
C ARG A 194 11.16 8.17 -10.15
N LEU A 195 11.64 7.21 -10.92
CA LEU A 195 13.04 6.82 -10.91
C LEU A 195 13.79 7.53 -12.03
N GLY A 196 14.76 8.37 -11.66
CA GLY A 196 15.82 8.78 -12.57
C GLY A 196 16.88 7.69 -12.60
N ILE A 197 16.82 6.78 -13.56
CA ILE A 197 17.79 5.67 -13.64
C ILE A 197 19.12 6.22 -14.08
N VAL A 198 20.11 6.11 -13.21
CA VAL A 198 21.50 6.42 -13.55
C VAL A 198 22.09 5.19 -14.25
N ARG A 199 22.44 5.35 -15.51
CA ARG A 199 23.26 4.37 -16.23
C ARG A 199 24.68 4.49 -15.70
N LEU A 200 25.17 3.47 -15.01
CA LEU A 200 26.60 3.33 -14.77
C LEU A 200 27.25 3.03 -16.13
N GLY A 201 27.68 4.09 -16.80
CA GLY A 201 28.51 4.00 -17.99
C GLY A 201 29.85 3.35 -17.63
N MET A 202 30.33 2.48 -18.51
CA MET A 202 31.76 2.17 -18.62
C MET A 202 32.55 3.44 -18.86
#